data_AF-A0A0F8UY70-F1
#
_entry.id   AF-A0A0F8UY70-F1
#
_cell.length_a   1.000
_cell.length_b   1.000
_cell.length_c   1.000
_cell.angle_alpha   90.00
_cell.angle_beta   90.00
_cell.angle_gamma   90.00
#
_symmetry.space_group_name_H-M   'P 1'
#
loop_
_entity.id
_entity.type
_entity.pdbx_description
1 polymer ?
#
loop_
_entity_poly.entity_id
_entity_poly.type
_entity_poly.pdbx_seq_one_letter_code
_entity_poly.pdbx_strand_id
1 'polypeptide(L)'
;NSAGNQSPANHKSRPPYLKARFLQIRNMKTSLKFSHSTPSIPHPSHLYSRIYRRYFSVLRFTPEVCLGHNFLPLYNPQSRIRLRLMRSSSTQQSCTDFFRYTSGRWLWDEEQQLRDRFSPFNIPELQKVAASSVGAKKCVTITKLAEGSFNKTFRLMMDNGMTVIARIPHPIAGPQHYTTASEVATMEFARSILEIPVPRIYAWSADVKNPVESEYIIMEEAPGEKLEDIWNNLSLEEKIAIMKDLVLLEKKMISVSFNSYGNIYYATEAIQGAVRAEVFGDVTPEVKKTVLNRFVIGPVVERGYWNKERAMMDIDRGPWKQPQRFAASLARRELEWIKQHAIPKSQDDPLVTSATQNSPESHILLLQKYLEIVPYLLPDDPAVIASHLWHTDLHSGNIFVDRGRICSVIDWQGTWAAPLILQARHPQLVDYHGEIILKAPPSFKDLEPAEKARVRREMSSSIILYLYKKQIAKQVPLLDKVLHFDHGRTRCEPIQFVGDTWDNDILPLRESLIRIEKYWDELGFKSPCPIHFTQDELRIHAEEGEGWNDVQDFWNSVSDIVSRDGWTPIHLYDDAVALFTELREAGLKSMLGKEREDFKRQTQWIEKT
;
A
#
# COMPACT_ATOMS: atom_id res chain seq x y z
N ASN A 1 -61.37 2.61 -24.33
CA ASN A 1 -61.48 3.73 -23.38
C ASN A 1 -60.37 3.64 -22.35
N SER A 2 -59.74 4.80 -22.13
CA SER A 2 -58.74 5.18 -21.11
C SER A 2 -57.37 4.48 -21.13
N ALA A 3 -56.41 5.26 -21.64
CA ALA A 3 -54.97 5.15 -21.47
C ALA A 3 -54.52 5.27 -20.00
N GLY A 4 -53.42 4.61 -19.66
CA GLY A 4 -52.64 4.83 -18.45
C GLY A 4 -51.17 5.09 -18.80
N ASN A 5 -50.75 6.34 -18.64
CA ASN A 5 -49.38 6.83 -18.80
C ASN A 5 -48.39 6.07 -17.90
N GLN A 6 -47.34 5.48 -18.49
CA GLN A 6 -46.07 5.27 -17.80
C GLN A 6 -45.11 6.39 -18.23
N SER A 7 -44.67 7.20 -17.26
CA SER A 7 -43.68 8.26 -17.47
C SER A 7 -42.31 7.69 -17.84
N PRO A 8 -41.52 8.36 -18.71
CA PRO A 8 -40.17 7.95 -19.03
C PRO A 8 -39.23 8.20 -17.84
N ALA A 9 -38.38 7.22 -17.54
CA ALA A 9 -37.29 7.37 -16.57
C ALA A 9 -36.42 8.57 -16.96
N ASN A 10 -36.32 9.54 -16.06
CA ASN A 10 -35.45 10.70 -16.17
C ASN A 10 -34.00 10.25 -16.35
N HIS A 11 -33.46 10.42 -17.57
CA HIS A 11 -32.02 10.54 -17.81
C HIS A 11 -31.53 11.77 -17.01
N LYS A 12 -31.07 11.56 -15.77
CA LYS A 12 -30.27 12.56 -15.06
C LYS A 12 -29.03 12.83 -15.92
N SER A 13 -28.88 14.09 -16.32
CA SER A 13 -27.69 14.58 -17.00
C SER A 13 -26.45 14.24 -16.16
N ARG A 14 -25.50 13.52 -16.78
CA ARG A 14 -24.28 13.03 -16.11
C ARG A 14 -23.52 14.19 -15.44
N PRO A 15 -22.95 13.99 -14.24
CA PRO A 15 -22.04 14.95 -13.64
C PRO A 15 -20.92 15.34 -14.61
N PRO A 16 -20.60 16.64 -14.78
CA PRO A 16 -19.60 17.12 -15.74
C PRO A 16 -18.22 16.49 -15.59
N TYR A 17 -17.83 16.12 -14.36
CA TYR A 17 -16.52 15.54 -14.05
C TYR A 17 -16.37 14.10 -14.60
N LEU A 18 -17.45 13.30 -14.56
CA LEU A 18 -17.48 11.97 -15.16
C LEU A 18 -17.36 12.09 -16.67
N LYS A 19 -18.13 12.98 -17.31
CA LYS A 19 -18.01 13.24 -18.77
C LYS A 19 -16.59 13.66 -19.17
N ALA A 20 -15.92 14.51 -18.40
CA ALA A 20 -14.54 14.93 -18.65
C ALA A 20 -13.54 13.78 -18.49
N ARG A 21 -13.68 12.93 -17.46
CA ARG A 21 -12.85 11.73 -17.29
C ARG A 21 -13.12 10.67 -18.34
N PHE A 22 -14.37 10.48 -18.75
CA PHE A 22 -14.72 9.62 -19.87
C PHE A 22 -14.11 10.13 -21.18
N LEU A 23 -14.10 11.45 -21.41
CA LEU A 23 -13.35 12.04 -22.52
C LEU A 23 -11.85 11.79 -22.38
N GLN A 24 -11.28 11.85 -21.19
CA GLN A 24 -9.86 11.61 -20.94
C GLN A 24 -9.47 10.13 -21.19
N ILE A 25 -10.27 9.17 -20.73
CA ILE A 25 -10.14 7.73 -21.02
C ILE A 25 -10.32 7.47 -22.53
N ARG A 26 -11.26 8.18 -23.17
CA ARG A 26 -11.49 8.09 -24.62
C ARG A 26 -10.37 8.76 -25.44
N ASN A 27 -9.72 9.79 -24.89
CA ASN A 27 -8.63 10.59 -25.49
C ASN A 27 -7.22 10.06 -25.15
N MET A 28 -7.07 9.07 -24.26
CA MET A 28 -5.83 8.28 -24.17
C MET A 28 -5.47 7.65 -25.53
N LYS A 29 -6.43 7.57 -26.47
CA LYS A 29 -6.23 7.21 -27.88
C LYS A 29 -5.49 8.25 -28.74
N THR A 30 -5.32 9.50 -28.30
CA THR A 30 -4.86 10.59 -29.18
C THR A 30 -3.51 11.21 -28.82
N SER A 31 -2.86 10.85 -27.70
CA SER A 31 -1.57 11.42 -27.27
C SER A 31 -0.38 10.45 -27.23
N LEU A 32 -0.33 9.49 -28.15
CA LEU A 32 0.89 8.74 -28.46
C LEU A 32 1.29 9.00 -29.92
N LYS A 33 1.96 10.14 -30.14
CA LYS A 33 2.76 10.36 -31.35
C LYS A 33 4.18 10.76 -30.97
N PHE A 34 5.13 10.04 -31.58
CA PHE A 34 6.60 10.12 -31.55
C PHE A 34 7.28 9.37 -30.37
N SER A 35 8.24 8.44 -30.58
CA SER A 35 9.17 8.27 -31.70
C SER A 35 9.58 6.79 -31.95
N HIS A 36 9.77 6.48 -33.25
CA HIS A 36 10.45 5.36 -33.91
C HIS A 36 9.86 3.92 -33.92
N SER A 37 9.08 3.69 -34.98
CA SER A 37 9.14 2.58 -35.96
C SER A 37 9.09 1.12 -35.50
N THR A 38 7.85 0.60 -35.36
CA THR A 38 7.38 -0.70 -35.91
C THR A 38 5.83 -0.71 -35.98
N PRO A 39 5.19 -1.48 -36.89
CA PRO A 39 3.80 -1.26 -37.31
C PRO A 39 2.76 -2.01 -36.46
N SER A 40 1.51 -1.55 -36.59
CA SER A 40 0.24 -2.04 -35.99
C SER A 40 -0.01 -1.67 -34.52
N ILE A 41 -0.74 -0.56 -34.33
CA ILE A 41 -1.37 -0.17 -33.07
C ILE A 41 -2.62 -1.06 -32.88
N PRO A 42 -2.82 -1.72 -31.73
CA PRO A 42 -3.98 -2.60 -31.53
C PRO A 42 -5.31 -1.83 -31.55
N HIS A 43 -6.32 -2.44 -32.17
CA HIS A 43 -7.69 -1.95 -32.20
C HIS A 43 -8.28 -1.83 -30.77
N PRO A 44 -9.20 -0.87 -30.49
CA PRO A 44 -9.76 -0.65 -29.14
C PRO A 44 -10.31 -1.90 -28.45
N SER A 45 -10.84 -2.86 -29.22
CA SER A 45 -11.32 -4.15 -28.74
C SER A 45 -10.23 -4.95 -28.00
N HIS A 46 -8.98 -4.91 -28.48
CA HIS A 46 -7.87 -5.63 -27.86
C HIS A 46 -7.47 -5.06 -26.51
N LEU A 47 -7.53 -3.73 -26.33
CA LEU A 47 -7.23 -3.10 -25.05
C LEU A 47 -8.27 -3.46 -23.99
N TYR A 48 -9.57 -3.44 -24.33
CA TYR A 48 -10.62 -3.84 -23.40
C TYR A 48 -10.53 -5.33 -23.05
N SER A 49 -10.28 -6.20 -24.02
CA SER A 49 -10.05 -7.65 -23.83
C SER A 49 -8.83 -7.90 -22.94
N ARG A 50 -7.70 -7.22 -23.18
CA ARG A 50 -6.46 -7.34 -22.38
C ARG A 50 -6.62 -6.81 -20.96
N ILE A 51 -7.18 -5.61 -20.79
CA ILE A 51 -7.51 -5.06 -19.47
C ILE A 51 -8.36 -6.08 -18.74
N TYR A 52 -9.37 -6.65 -19.38
CA TYR A 52 -10.28 -7.57 -18.73
C TYR A 52 -9.67 -8.93 -18.36
N ARG A 53 -8.92 -9.57 -19.26
CA ARG A 53 -8.22 -10.84 -18.99
C ARG A 53 -7.20 -10.68 -17.88
N ARG A 54 -6.40 -9.61 -17.93
CA ARG A 54 -5.37 -9.32 -16.92
C ARG A 54 -5.98 -8.92 -15.59
N TYR A 55 -7.04 -8.13 -15.61
CA TYR A 55 -7.86 -7.79 -14.44
C TYR A 55 -8.36 -9.04 -13.73
N PHE A 56 -9.16 -9.90 -14.37
CA PHE A 56 -9.80 -11.02 -13.66
C PHE A 56 -8.86 -12.20 -13.38
N SER A 57 -7.72 -12.28 -14.06
CA SER A 57 -6.66 -13.22 -13.70
C SER A 57 -6.05 -12.94 -12.33
N VAL A 58 -5.92 -11.65 -11.98
CA VAL A 58 -5.29 -11.13 -10.75
C VAL A 58 -6.30 -11.02 -9.60
N LEU A 59 -7.61 -11.03 -9.88
CA LEU A 59 -8.68 -10.82 -8.90
C LEU A 59 -8.90 -11.90 -7.83
N ARG A 60 -8.02 -12.89 -7.67
CA ARG A 60 -8.15 -13.88 -6.59
C ARG A 60 -7.12 -13.75 -5.47
N PHE A 61 -6.28 -12.73 -5.51
CA PHE A 61 -5.13 -12.64 -4.63
C PHE A 61 -4.79 -11.19 -4.24
N THR A 62 -3.95 -11.09 -3.22
CA THR A 62 -3.86 -10.03 -2.20
C THR A 62 -3.51 -8.63 -2.71
N PRO A 63 -3.93 -7.54 -2.02
CA PRO A 63 -3.86 -6.16 -2.54
C PRO A 63 -2.46 -5.54 -2.64
N GLU A 64 -1.38 -6.27 -2.45
CA GLU A 64 -0.18 -5.69 -1.81
C GLU A 64 0.87 -5.07 -2.73
N VAL A 65 0.79 -5.19 -4.05
CA VAL A 65 1.71 -4.47 -4.95
C VAL A 65 1.01 -4.04 -6.22
N CYS A 66 0.65 -2.75 -6.34
CA CYS A 66 0.13 -2.16 -7.57
C CYS A 66 1.20 -1.23 -8.14
N LEU A 67 1.54 -1.41 -9.41
CA LEU A 67 2.62 -0.72 -10.06
C LEU A 67 2.09 0.49 -10.85
N GLY A 68 2.71 1.65 -10.66
CA GLY A 68 2.52 2.85 -11.47
C GLY A 68 3.59 2.95 -12.57
N HIS A 69 3.25 3.60 -13.68
CA HIS A 69 4.11 3.79 -14.85
C HIS A 69 5.37 4.60 -14.56
N ASN A 70 6.42 4.38 -15.36
CA ASN A 70 7.75 4.95 -15.17
C ASN A 70 8.33 4.67 -13.78
N PHE A 71 8.38 3.40 -13.38
CA PHE A 71 9.68 2.82 -13.05
C PHE A 71 10.56 3.70 -12.09
N LEU A 72 9.89 4.21 -11.04
CA LEU A 72 10.24 4.57 -9.63
C LEU A 72 9.07 5.40 -9.03
N PRO A 73 8.81 5.37 -7.71
CA PRO A 73 8.83 4.25 -6.80
C PRO A 73 7.41 3.69 -6.63
N LEU A 74 7.36 2.37 -6.54
CA LEU A 74 6.15 1.57 -6.61
C LEU A 74 5.38 1.67 -5.30
N TYR A 75 4.37 2.53 -5.35
CA TYR A 75 3.06 2.45 -4.74
C TYR A 75 2.80 1.13 -3.97
N ASN A 76 2.83 1.21 -2.63
CA ASN A 76 2.09 0.26 -1.79
C ASN A 76 0.61 0.67 -1.87
N PRO A 77 -0.26 -0.13 -2.49
CA PRO A 77 -1.68 0.15 -2.60
C PRO A 77 -2.33 -0.38 -1.33
N GLN A 78 -2.01 0.23 -0.19
CA GLN A 78 -3.10 0.40 0.73
C GLN A 78 -4.07 1.34 0.00
N SER A 79 -5.18 0.77 -0.44
CA SER A 79 -6.38 1.44 -0.95
C SER A 79 -6.41 2.88 -0.42
N ARG A 80 -6.44 3.87 -1.31
CA ARG A 80 -6.67 5.28 -0.96
C ARG A 80 -8.04 5.40 -0.30
N ILE A 81 -8.13 5.05 0.98
CA ILE A 81 -9.29 5.33 1.78
C ILE A 81 -9.16 6.80 2.13
N ARG A 82 -9.82 7.65 1.33
CA ARG A 82 -10.16 9.00 1.77
C ARG A 82 -11.04 8.87 3.01
N LEU A 83 -10.39 8.82 4.17
CA LEU A 83 -11.02 8.88 5.48
C LEU A 83 -11.50 10.31 5.67
N ARG A 84 -12.64 10.64 5.04
CA ARG A 84 -13.45 11.79 5.46
C ARG A 84 -14.17 11.40 6.72
N LEU A 85 -14.02 12.19 7.78
CA LEU A 85 -14.97 12.22 8.88
C LEU A 85 -16.37 12.46 8.28
N MET A 86 -17.16 11.39 8.16
CA MET A 86 -18.58 11.56 7.89
C MET A 86 -19.18 12.22 9.12
N ARG A 87 -19.67 13.45 8.98
CA ARG A 87 -20.60 14.02 9.96
C ARG A 87 -21.82 13.12 9.96
N SER A 88 -21.97 12.28 10.99
CA SER A 88 -23.12 11.39 11.12
C SER A 88 -24.38 12.23 11.23
N SER A 89 -25.31 12.07 10.29
CA SER A 89 -26.72 12.33 10.57
C SER A 89 -27.16 11.33 11.65
N SER A 90 -27.86 11.84 12.67
CA SER A 90 -28.27 11.13 13.88
C SER A 90 -29.28 10.01 13.58
N THR A 91 -28.81 8.90 13.04
CA THR A 91 -29.54 7.63 12.97
C THR A 91 -28.90 6.69 13.98
N GLN A 92 -29.71 6.08 14.86
CA GLN A 92 -29.25 5.12 15.86
C GLN A 92 -28.47 4.00 15.14
N GLN A 93 -27.14 3.98 15.30
CA GLN A 93 -26.31 2.88 14.82
C GLN A 93 -26.74 1.59 15.50
N SER A 94 -27.06 0.57 14.72
CA SER A 94 -27.36 -0.73 15.28
C SER A 94 -26.08 -1.36 15.84
N CYS A 95 -26.20 -2.15 16.90
CA CYS A 95 -25.06 -2.87 17.50
C CYS A 95 -24.30 -3.72 16.46
N THR A 96 -25.01 -4.22 15.43
CA THR A 96 -24.45 -4.98 14.32
C THR A 96 -23.56 -4.17 13.37
N ASP A 97 -23.71 -2.85 13.30
CA ASP A 97 -22.89 -1.98 12.44
C ASP A 97 -21.47 -1.80 12.98
N PHE A 98 -21.23 -2.11 14.25
CA PHE A 98 -19.89 -2.10 14.85
C PHE A 98 -19.05 -3.27 14.36
N PHE A 99 -19.67 -4.39 14.00
CA PHE A 99 -18.96 -5.61 13.59
C PHE A 99 -18.75 -5.69 12.08
N ARG A 100 -19.64 -5.08 11.29
CA ARG A 100 -19.61 -5.11 9.82
C ARG A 100 -18.71 -4.04 9.24
N TYR A 101 -18.17 -4.31 8.05
CA TYR A 101 -17.52 -3.29 7.25
C TYR A 101 -18.53 -2.33 6.62
N THR A 102 -18.34 -1.02 6.77
CA THR A 102 -19.31 0.03 6.40
C THR A 102 -18.71 1.19 5.61
N SER A 103 -17.38 1.29 5.49
CA SER A 103 -16.71 2.45 4.87
C SER A 103 -16.71 2.45 3.33
N GLY A 104 -16.97 1.31 2.71
CA GLY A 104 -16.98 1.15 1.26
C GLY A 104 -17.61 -0.17 0.83
N ARG A 105 -17.62 -0.39 -0.48
CA ARG A 105 -18.18 -1.57 -1.13
C ARG A 105 -17.19 -2.12 -2.14
N TRP A 106 -17.38 -3.38 -2.53
CA TRP A 106 -16.58 -3.99 -3.58
C TRP A 106 -17.45 -4.28 -4.80
N LEU A 107 -16.90 -4.03 -5.98
CA LEU A 107 -17.55 -4.36 -7.24
C LEU A 107 -17.52 -5.88 -7.52
N TRP A 108 -16.55 -6.61 -6.97
CA TRP A 108 -16.43 -8.06 -7.10
C TRP A 108 -16.02 -8.67 -5.75
N ASP A 109 -16.42 -9.93 -5.54
CA ASP A 109 -16.19 -10.69 -4.31
C ASP A 109 -16.66 -10.00 -3.01
N GLU A 110 -17.63 -9.09 -3.11
CA GLU A 110 -18.08 -8.27 -1.98
C GLU A 110 -18.47 -9.11 -0.76
N GLU A 111 -19.22 -10.18 -0.96
CA GLU A 111 -19.65 -11.04 0.14
C GLU A 111 -18.45 -11.64 0.90
N GLN A 112 -17.40 -12.04 0.18
CA GLN A 112 -16.17 -12.55 0.78
C GLN A 112 -15.41 -11.43 1.51
N GLN A 113 -15.26 -10.26 0.87
CA GLN A 113 -14.58 -9.10 1.46
C GLN A 113 -15.24 -8.61 2.75
N LEU A 114 -16.58 -8.68 2.82
CA LEU A 114 -17.35 -8.35 4.01
C LEU A 114 -17.22 -9.42 5.11
N ARG A 115 -17.24 -10.71 4.75
CA ARG A 115 -17.00 -11.81 5.70
C ARG A 115 -15.61 -11.73 6.32
N ASP A 116 -14.60 -11.50 5.51
CA ASP A 116 -13.20 -11.43 5.92
C ASP A 116 -12.88 -10.24 6.84
N ARG A 117 -13.75 -9.23 6.84
CA ARG A 117 -13.66 -8.05 7.72
C ARG A 117 -14.73 -8.04 8.82
N PHE A 118 -15.52 -9.10 8.96
CA PHE A 118 -16.47 -9.19 10.05
C PHE A 118 -15.74 -9.54 11.35
N SER A 119 -15.86 -8.68 12.38
CA SER A 119 -15.17 -8.87 13.66
C SER A 119 -16.16 -8.66 14.80
N PRO A 120 -16.76 -9.72 15.36
CA PRO A 120 -17.56 -9.60 16.58
C PRO A 120 -16.63 -9.38 17.79
N PHE A 121 -17.10 -8.58 18.75
CA PHE A 121 -16.40 -8.34 20.01
C PHE A 121 -17.40 -7.90 21.09
N ASN A 122 -17.03 -8.07 22.35
CA ASN A 122 -17.84 -7.67 23.50
C ASN A 122 -17.71 -6.17 23.76
N ILE A 123 -18.71 -5.40 23.30
CA ILE A 123 -18.75 -3.93 23.40
C ILE A 123 -18.73 -3.45 24.88
N PRO A 124 -19.57 -3.99 25.80
CA PRO A 124 -19.50 -3.62 27.21
C PRO A 124 -18.11 -3.80 27.84
N GLU A 125 -17.43 -4.93 27.57
CA GLU A 125 -16.08 -5.16 28.10
C GLU A 125 -15.05 -4.24 27.46
N LEU A 126 -15.15 -3.92 26.16
CA LEU A 126 -14.29 -2.90 25.52
C LEU A 126 -14.45 -1.54 26.21
N GLN A 127 -15.68 -1.11 26.46
CA GLN A 127 -15.98 0.15 27.13
C GLN A 127 -15.43 0.19 28.56
N LYS A 128 -15.52 -0.93 29.28
CA LYS A 128 -15.02 -1.08 30.65
C LYS A 128 -13.50 -1.06 30.71
N VAL A 129 -12.82 -1.79 29.82
CA VAL A 129 -11.35 -1.75 29.69
C VAL A 129 -10.89 -0.33 29.36
N ALA A 130 -11.54 0.31 28.39
CA ALA A 130 -11.20 1.67 27.99
C ALA A 130 -11.38 2.67 29.14
N ALA A 131 -12.50 2.64 29.86
CA ALA A 131 -12.73 3.49 31.02
C ALA A 131 -11.70 3.26 32.14
N SER A 132 -11.42 1.99 32.47
CA SER A 132 -10.47 1.62 33.52
C SER A 132 -9.05 2.08 33.19
N SER A 133 -8.65 1.99 31.91
CA SER A 133 -7.30 2.35 31.44
C SER A 133 -6.94 3.83 31.63
N VAL A 134 -7.95 4.70 31.78
CA VAL A 134 -7.77 6.15 31.98
C VAL A 134 -8.36 6.66 33.30
N GLY A 135 -8.66 5.75 34.25
CA GLY A 135 -9.21 6.11 35.55
C GLY A 135 -10.62 6.71 35.51
N ALA A 136 -11.39 6.44 34.46
CA ALA A 136 -12.80 6.81 34.35
C ALA A 136 -13.70 5.73 34.97
N LYS A 137 -14.93 6.07 35.37
CA LYS A 137 -15.87 5.08 35.92
C LYS A 137 -16.67 4.40 34.83
N LYS A 138 -16.97 5.11 33.73
CA LYS A 138 -17.73 4.55 32.61
C LYS A 138 -17.45 5.26 31.28
N CYS A 139 -17.65 4.52 30.19
CA CYS A 139 -17.79 5.07 28.86
C CYS A 139 -19.20 5.66 28.69
N VAL A 140 -19.28 6.91 28.26
CA VAL A 140 -20.55 7.63 28.01
C VAL A 140 -21.04 7.38 26.58
N THR A 141 -20.14 7.46 25.60
CA THR A 141 -20.46 7.23 24.19
C THR A 141 -19.35 6.44 23.51
N ILE A 142 -19.75 5.60 22.55
CA ILE A 142 -18.87 4.93 21.60
C ILE A 142 -19.35 5.26 20.19
N THR A 143 -18.45 5.75 19.34
CA THR A 143 -18.74 6.13 17.96
C THR A 143 -17.71 5.47 17.04
N LYS A 144 -18.16 4.73 16.03
CA LYS A 144 -17.28 4.25 14.97
C LYS A 144 -16.84 5.44 14.12
N LEU A 145 -15.54 5.78 14.15
CA LEU A 145 -15.00 6.93 13.39
C LEU A 145 -14.73 6.58 11.94
N ALA A 146 -13.97 5.50 11.80
CA ALA A 146 -13.24 5.17 10.61
C ALA A 146 -13.05 3.66 10.58
N GLU A 147 -13.07 3.12 9.38
CA GLU A 147 -12.76 1.72 9.16
C GLU A 147 -11.82 1.66 7.96
N GLY A 148 -10.56 1.34 8.26
CA GLY A 148 -9.55 1.12 7.25
C GLY A 148 -9.67 -0.28 6.64
N SER A 149 -8.75 -0.60 5.73
CA SER A 149 -8.69 -1.93 5.11
C SER A 149 -8.37 -3.04 6.10
N PHE A 150 -7.75 -2.70 7.24
CA PHE A 150 -7.27 -3.66 8.25
C PHE A 150 -7.77 -3.43 9.67
N ASN A 151 -8.40 -2.29 9.98
CA ASN A 151 -8.82 -1.98 11.34
C ASN A 151 -10.17 -1.27 11.38
N LYS A 152 -10.93 -1.53 12.45
CA LYS A 152 -12.04 -0.71 12.93
C LYS A 152 -11.54 0.25 13.99
N THR A 153 -11.91 1.51 13.89
CA THR A 153 -11.50 2.55 14.83
C THR A 153 -12.73 3.20 15.46
N PHE A 154 -12.79 3.15 16.79
CA PHE A 154 -13.86 3.71 17.60
C PHE A 154 -13.33 4.84 18.47
N ARG A 155 -14.10 5.92 18.58
CA ARG A 155 -13.90 7.00 19.54
C ARG A 155 -14.80 6.77 20.74
N LEU A 156 -14.20 6.70 21.92
CA LEU A 156 -14.90 6.49 23.19
C LEU A 156 -14.74 7.72 24.07
N MET A 157 -15.86 8.31 24.50
CA MET A 157 -15.86 9.42 25.44
C MET A 157 -16.18 8.92 26.84
N MET A 158 -15.37 9.32 27.81
CA MET A 158 -15.45 8.90 29.20
C MET A 158 -16.20 9.92 30.07
N ASP A 159 -16.68 9.47 31.24
CA ASP A 159 -17.41 10.33 32.17
C ASP A 159 -16.54 11.38 32.89
N ASN A 160 -15.21 11.22 32.84
CA ASN A 160 -14.24 12.21 33.30
C ASN A 160 -13.85 13.25 32.22
N GLY A 161 -14.50 13.23 31.04
CA GLY A 161 -14.23 14.15 29.94
C GLY A 161 -13.08 13.74 29.00
N MET A 162 -12.34 12.66 29.32
CA MET A 162 -11.31 12.15 28.41
C MET A 162 -11.93 11.45 27.20
N THR A 163 -11.24 11.55 26.07
CA THR A 163 -11.54 10.75 24.87
C THR A 163 -10.38 9.81 24.59
N VAL A 164 -10.71 8.56 24.23
CA VAL A 164 -9.73 7.56 23.78
C VAL A 164 -10.16 6.96 22.44
N ILE A 165 -9.20 6.41 21.72
CA ILE A 165 -9.40 5.65 20.50
C ILE A 165 -9.23 4.17 20.81
N ALA A 166 -10.21 3.35 20.41
CA ALA A 166 -10.08 1.90 20.39
C ALA A 166 -9.91 1.43 18.94
N ARG A 167 -8.86 0.64 18.69
CA ARG A 167 -8.63 -0.05 17.41
C ARG A 167 -8.86 -1.53 17.58
N ILE A 168 -9.59 -2.13 16.65
CA ILE A 168 -9.83 -3.56 16.56
C ILE A 168 -9.42 -4.03 15.16
N PRO A 169 -8.45 -4.96 15.02
CA PRO A 169 -8.05 -5.46 13.73
C PRO A 169 -9.16 -6.29 13.07
N HIS A 170 -9.23 -6.22 11.75
CA HIS A 170 -9.97 -7.19 10.95
C HIS A 170 -9.19 -8.52 10.93
N PRO A 171 -9.86 -9.68 10.77
CA PRO A 171 -9.19 -10.99 10.66
C PRO A 171 -8.10 -11.06 9.59
N ILE A 172 -8.20 -10.22 8.55
CA ILE A 172 -7.22 -10.12 7.45
C ILE A 172 -6.08 -9.12 7.67
N ALA A 173 -5.99 -8.49 8.85
CA ALA A 173 -4.98 -7.48 9.15
C ALA A 173 -3.55 -8.05 9.12
N GLY A 174 -3.44 -9.36 9.39
CA GLY A 174 -2.18 -10.10 9.42
C GLY A 174 -2.30 -11.28 10.36
N PRO A 175 -1.18 -11.91 10.74
CA PRO A 175 -1.19 -12.96 11.75
C PRO A 175 -1.78 -12.43 13.06
N GLN A 176 -2.81 -13.12 13.54
CA GLN A 176 -3.37 -12.91 14.87
C GLN A 176 -2.25 -13.01 15.91
N HIS A 177 -2.38 -12.24 16.99
CA HIS A 177 -1.40 -12.03 18.04
C HIS A 177 -0.19 -11.19 17.59
N TYR A 178 0.52 -11.60 16.54
CA TYR A 178 1.75 -10.94 16.12
C TYR A 178 1.52 -9.52 15.59
N THR A 179 0.45 -9.29 14.82
CA THR A 179 0.14 -7.97 14.25
C THR A 179 -0.04 -6.93 15.35
N THR A 180 -0.94 -7.19 16.30
CA THR A 180 -1.20 -6.27 17.41
C THR A 180 -0.01 -6.15 18.36
N ALA A 181 0.63 -7.27 18.73
CA ALA A 181 1.80 -7.25 19.62
C ALA A 181 2.98 -6.48 19.03
N SER A 182 3.19 -6.55 17.70
CA SER A 182 4.24 -5.79 17.05
C SER A 182 3.91 -4.30 16.92
N GLU A 183 2.67 -3.97 16.59
CA GLU A 183 2.24 -2.58 16.45
C GLU A 183 2.44 -1.80 17.76
N VAL A 184 1.98 -2.35 18.89
CA VAL A 184 2.10 -1.68 20.19
C VAL A 184 3.54 -1.51 20.65
N ALA A 185 4.42 -2.48 20.36
CA ALA A 185 5.83 -2.40 20.70
C ALA A 185 6.55 -1.38 19.82
N THR A 186 6.22 -1.35 18.53
CA THR A 186 6.75 -0.38 17.56
C THR A 186 6.34 1.05 17.91
N MET A 187 5.07 1.28 18.27
CA MET A 187 4.59 2.59 18.72
C MET A 187 5.33 3.08 19.97
N GLU A 188 5.53 2.22 20.96
CA GLU A 188 6.28 2.57 22.17
C GLU A 188 7.77 2.81 21.87
N PHE A 189 8.38 2.02 20.97
CA PHE A 189 9.75 2.25 20.53
C PHE A 189 9.89 3.61 19.83
N ALA A 190 9.02 3.90 18.86
CA ALA A 190 9.00 5.17 18.15
C ALA A 190 8.80 6.36 19.10
N ARG A 191 7.90 6.23 20.09
CA ARG A 191 7.64 7.29 21.07
C ARG A 191 8.77 7.49 22.07
N SER A 192 9.25 6.42 22.69
CA SER A 192 10.15 6.49 23.85
C SER A 192 11.64 6.47 23.49
N ILE A 193 12.00 5.90 22.33
CA ILE A 193 13.40 5.76 21.90
C ILE A 193 13.72 6.73 20.77
N LEU A 194 12.84 6.85 19.77
CA LEU A 194 13.04 7.77 18.63
C LEU A 194 12.49 9.18 18.89
N GLU A 195 11.74 9.37 19.98
CA GLU A 195 11.07 10.63 20.31
C GLU A 195 10.14 11.13 19.19
N ILE A 196 9.53 10.21 18.44
CA ILE A 196 8.54 10.53 17.42
C ILE A 196 7.19 10.74 18.12
N PRO A 197 6.43 11.79 17.77
CA PRO A 197 5.11 11.99 18.37
C PRO A 197 4.15 10.92 17.87
N VAL A 198 3.94 9.88 18.67
CA VAL A 198 3.02 8.76 18.41
C VAL A 198 1.98 8.72 19.52
N PRO A 199 0.67 8.50 19.28
CA PRO A 199 -0.33 8.44 20.34
C PRO A 199 0.05 7.47 21.47
N ARG A 200 -0.17 7.87 22.72
CA ARG A 200 0.12 7.02 23.87
C ARG A 200 -0.84 5.83 23.93
N ILE A 201 -0.32 4.63 24.18
CA ILE A 201 -1.13 3.44 24.43
C ILE A 201 -1.55 3.41 25.91
N TYR A 202 -2.84 3.18 26.17
CA TYR A 202 -3.42 3.06 27.51
C TYR A 202 -3.63 1.60 27.93
N ALA A 203 -4.13 0.77 27.01
CA ALA A 203 -4.34 -0.66 27.22
C ALA A 203 -4.34 -1.37 25.87
N TRP A 204 -3.98 -2.66 25.84
CA TRP A 204 -4.06 -3.46 24.64
C TRP A 204 -4.13 -4.94 25.00
N SER A 205 -4.59 -5.77 24.07
CA SER A 205 -4.47 -7.22 24.16
C SER A 205 -4.35 -7.80 22.76
N ALA A 206 -3.41 -8.73 22.60
CA ALA A 206 -3.21 -9.53 21.39
C ALA A 206 -3.80 -10.95 21.51
N ASP A 207 -4.37 -11.31 22.67
CA ASP A 207 -5.03 -12.60 22.89
C ASP A 207 -6.54 -12.43 22.82
N VAL A 208 -7.20 -13.07 21.86
CA VAL A 208 -8.67 -13.01 21.69
C VAL A 208 -9.44 -13.66 22.83
N LYS A 209 -8.81 -14.44 23.70
CA LYS A 209 -9.45 -15.04 24.89
C LYS A 209 -9.71 -14.04 26.01
N ASN A 210 -9.29 -12.78 25.84
CA ASN A 210 -9.57 -11.72 26.79
C ASN A 210 -11.10 -11.39 26.82
N PRO A 211 -11.62 -10.69 27.85
CA PRO A 211 -13.05 -10.41 27.99
C PRO A 211 -13.70 -9.61 26.84
N VAL A 212 -12.91 -8.88 26.04
CA VAL A 212 -13.38 -8.18 24.83
C VAL A 212 -13.64 -9.15 23.68
N GLU A 213 -13.14 -10.39 23.77
CA GLU A 213 -13.27 -11.45 22.76
C GLU A 213 -12.62 -11.10 21.40
N SER A 214 -11.70 -10.14 21.40
CA SER A 214 -10.98 -9.66 20.23
C SER A 214 -9.65 -9.04 20.62
N GLU A 215 -8.69 -9.03 19.71
CA GLU A 215 -7.52 -8.14 19.81
C GLU A 215 -7.99 -6.68 19.85
N TYR A 216 -7.29 -5.85 20.62
CA TYR A 216 -7.58 -4.41 20.68
C TYR A 216 -6.37 -3.59 21.10
N ILE A 217 -6.40 -2.31 20.72
CA ILE A 217 -5.51 -1.26 21.22
C ILE A 217 -6.38 -0.09 21.68
N ILE A 218 -6.29 0.30 22.95
CA ILE A 218 -6.83 1.54 23.50
C ILE A 218 -5.70 2.56 23.60
N MET A 219 -5.86 3.70 22.94
CA MET A 219 -4.82 4.72 22.83
C MET A 219 -5.39 6.14 22.86
N GLU A 220 -4.48 7.10 22.99
CA GLU A 220 -4.72 8.54 22.88
C GLU A 220 -5.36 8.90 21.53
N GLU A 221 -6.33 9.83 21.56
CA GLU A 221 -6.80 10.49 20.35
C GLU A 221 -5.69 11.40 19.82
N ALA A 222 -5.26 11.19 18.58
CA ALA A 222 -4.17 11.96 17.99
C ALA A 222 -4.49 13.47 18.07
N PRO A 223 -3.62 14.28 18.70
CA PRO A 223 -3.86 15.72 18.81
C PRO A 223 -3.73 16.41 17.45
N GLY A 224 -4.35 17.58 17.31
CA GLY A 224 -4.27 18.40 16.11
C GLY A 224 -5.25 18.02 15.00
N GLU A 225 -5.06 18.61 13.83
CA GLU A 225 -5.88 18.38 12.64
C GLU A 225 -5.18 17.42 11.68
N LYS A 226 -5.94 16.53 11.05
CA LYS A 226 -5.44 15.59 10.06
C LYS A 226 -4.93 16.34 8.82
N LEU A 227 -3.68 16.12 8.45
CA LEU A 227 -3.01 16.91 7.42
C LEU A 227 -3.69 16.82 6.05
N GLU A 228 -4.21 15.64 5.68
CA GLU A 228 -4.96 15.42 4.44
C GLU A 228 -6.13 16.40 4.26
N ASP A 229 -6.83 16.74 5.35
CA ASP A 229 -8.04 17.57 5.30
C ASP A 229 -7.72 19.05 5.08
N ILE A 230 -6.55 19.51 5.53
CA ILE A 230 -6.18 20.93 5.50
C ILE A 230 -5.06 21.27 4.51
N TRP A 231 -4.30 20.29 4.00
CA TRP A 231 -3.10 20.51 3.17
C TRP A 231 -3.30 21.48 2.00
N ASN A 232 -4.43 21.38 1.31
CA ASN A 232 -4.71 22.23 0.15
C ASN A 232 -4.98 23.70 0.53
N ASN A 233 -5.35 23.96 1.79
CA ASN A 233 -5.68 25.28 2.30
C ASN A 233 -4.51 25.97 3.02
N LEU A 234 -3.44 25.22 3.34
CA LEU A 234 -2.25 25.77 3.99
C LEU A 234 -1.47 26.70 3.06
N SER A 235 -0.90 27.75 3.65
CA SER A 235 0.09 28.63 3.02
C SER A 235 1.37 27.87 2.66
N LEU A 236 2.18 28.46 1.77
CA LEU A 236 3.47 27.85 1.41
C LEU A 236 4.40 27.80 2.63
N GLU A 237 4.36 28.82 3.48
CA GLU A 237 5.17 28.94 4.69
C GLU A 237 4.85 27.81 5.68
N GLU A 238 3.57 27.51 5.90
CA GLU A 238 3.13 26.39 6.74
C GLU A 238 3.55 25.04 6.14
N LYS A 239 3.39 24.86 4.83
CA LYS A 239 3.84 23.63 4.15
C LYS A 239 5.35 23.43 4.27
N ILE A 240 6.13 24.50 4.18
CA ILE A 240 7.58 24.47 4.40
C ILE A 240 7.90 24.10 5.85
N ALA A 241 7.16 24.61 6.84
CA ALA A 241 7.34 24.27 8.24
C ALA A 241 7.05 22.78 8.50
N ILE A 242 6.00 22.23 7.90
CA ILE A 242 5.63 20.81 7.99
C ILE A 242 6.67 19.94 7.28
N MET A 243 7.15 20.35 6.10
CA MET A 243 8.23 19.64 5.39
C MET A 243 9.51 19.59 6.24
N LYS A 244 9.85 20.67 6.95
CA LYS A 244 11.00 20.66 7.87
C LYS A 244 10.82 19.65 8.99
N ASP A 245 9.62 19.52 9.54
CA ASP A 245 9.31 18.52 10.58
C ASP A 245 9.37 17.11 10.03
N LEU A 246 8.89 16.89 8.81
CA LEU A 246 9.01 15.62 8.11
C LEU A 246 10.47 15.17 8.00
N VAL A 247 11.38 16.07 7.59
CA VAL A 247 12.82 15.77 7.54
C VAL A 247 13.38 15.41 8.92
N LEU A 248 12.90 16.06 10.00
CA LEU A 248 13.31 15.71 11.37
C LEU A 248 12.78 14.35 11.80
N LEU A 249 11.58 13.96 11.38
CA LEU A 249 11.02 12.63 11.63
C LEU A 249 11.83 11.55 10.91
N GLU A 250 12.14 11.74 9.63
CA GLU A 250 12.95 10.78 8.87
C GLU A 250 14.37 10.65 9.44
N LYS A 251 14.95 11.76 9.92
CA LYS A 251 16.22 11.74 10.65
C LYS A 251 16.12 10.90 11.93
N LYS A 252 15.01 11.00 12.67
CA LYS A 252 14.74 10.19 13.87
C LYS A 252 14.56 8.71 13.53
N MET A 253 13.87 8.37 12.44
CA MET A 253 13.66 6.98 12.01
C MET A 253 14.98 6.25 11.72
N ILE A 254 15.99 6.95 11.20
CA ILE A 254 17.30 6.36 10.91
C ILE A 254 18.38 6.64 11.96
N SER A 255 18.03 7.22 13.11
CA SER A 255 19.01 7.55 14.16
C SER A 255 19.56 6.32 14.88
N VAL A 256 18.81 5.21 14.84
CA VAL A 256 19.17 3.93 15.43
C VAL A 256 18.96 2.80 14.44
N SER A 257 19.82 1.78 14.52
CA SER A 257 19.68 0.54 13.78
C SER A 257 19.71 -0.67 14.71
N PHE A 258 19.17 -1.80 14.29
CA PHE A 258 19.04 -3.02 15.07
C PHE A 258 20.07 -4.10 14.70
N ASN A 259 20.28 -5.05 15.61
CA ASN A 259 21.10 -6.25 15.40
C ASN A 259 20.48 -7.32 14.51
N SER A 260 19.22 -7.16 14.08
CA SER A 260 18.48 -8.14 13.27
C SER A 260 17.39 -7.47 12.44
N TYR A 261 16.95 -8.16 11.39
CA TYR A 261 15.84 -7.78 10.54
C TYR A 261 14.58 -8.54 10.95
N GLY A 262 13.48 -7.84 11.18
CA GLY A 262 12.23 -8.41 11.66
C GLY A 262 11.33 -7.38 12.34
N ASN A 263 10.17 -7.82 12.83
CA ASN A 263 9.25 -6.97 13.57
C ASN A 263 9.69 -6.80 15.04
N ILE A 264 9.40 -5.65 15.63
CA ILE A 264 9.67 -5.35 17.04
C ILE A 264 8.51 -5.88 17.88
N TYR A 265 8.81 -6.49 19.03
CA TYR A 265 7.85 -6.94 20.04
C TYR A 265 8.35 -6.59 21.44
N TYR A 266 7.46 -6.62 22.44
CA TYR A 266 7.90 -6.56 23.84
C TYR A 266 8.58 -7.85 24.27
N ALA A 267 9.64 -7.74 25.07
CA ALA A 267 10.38 -8.89 25.59
C ALA A 267 9.58 -9.74 26.59
N THR A 268 8.44 -9.23 27.08
CA THR A 268 7.51 -9.97 27.93
C THR A 268 6.58 -10.89 27.14
N GLU A 269 6.44 -10.68 25.83
CA GLU A 269 5.64 -11.53 24.97
C GLU A 269 6.40 -12.81 24.63
N ALA A 270 5.68 -13.94 24.59
CA ALA A 270 6.23 -15.24 24.27
C ALA A 270 6.37 -15.42 22.74
N ILE A 271 7.23 -14.62 22.11
CA ILE A 271 7.45 -14.65 20.65
C ILE A 271 8.48 -15.73 20.30
N GLN A 272 8.04 -16.78 19.60
CA GLN A 272 8.90 -17.88 19.19
C GLN A 272 10.03 -17.40 18.26
N GLY A 273 11.26 -17.82 18.53
CA GLY A 273 12.43 -17.49 17.71
C GLY A 273 12.93 -16.06 17.83
N ALA A 274 12.31 -15.22 18.67
CA ALA A 274 12.72 -13.83 18.84
C ALA A 274 14.09 -13.70 19.53
N VAL A 275 14.81 -12.65 19.17
CA VAL A 275 16.12 -12.30 19.73
C VAL A 275 16.06 -10.96 20.44
N ARG A 276 16.90 -10.77 21.46
CA ARG A 276 16.99 -9.47 22.16
C ARG A 276 17.34 -8.35 21.18
N ALA A 277 16.59 -7.26 21.27
CA ALA A 277 16.83 -6.08 20.45
C ALA A 277 18.05 -5.33 20.99
N GLU A 278 19.08 -5.21 20.17
CA GLU A 278 20.22 -4.34 20.44
C GLU A 278 20.21 -3.21 19.42
N VAL A 279 20.54 -1.99 19.87
CA VAL A 279 20.54 -0.80 19.01
C VAL A 279 21.92 -0.18 18.87
N PHE A 280 22.22 0.27 17.65
CA PHE A 280 23.44 0.96 17.27
C PHE A 280 23.11 2.36 16.75
N GLY A 281 23.98 3.31 17.03
CA GLY A 281 23.77 4.73 16.75
C GLY A 281 24.28 5.61 17.88
N ASP A 282 24.06 6.91 17.76
CA ASP A 282 24.39 7.90 18.79
C ASP A 282 23.31 7.91 19.88
N VAL A 283 23.33 6.87 20.72
CA VAL A 283 22.38 6.68 21.83
C VAL A 283 23.10 6.34 23.12
N THR A 284 22.57 6.83 24.24
CA THR A 284 23.20 6.66 25.55
C THR A 284 23.19 5.19 25.99
N PRO A 285 24.12 4.76 26.87
CA PRO A 285 24.12 3.41 27.44
C PRO A 285 22.79 3.04 28.12
N GLU A 286 22.11 3.99 28.74
CA GLU A 286 20.82 3.81 29.41
C GLU A 286 19.72 3.47 28.40
N VAL A 287 19.70 4.15 27.24
CA VAL A 287 18.78 3.84 26.14
C VAL A 287 19.06 2.44 25.59
N LYS A 288 20.33 2.09 25.36
CA LYS A 288 20.70 0.72 24.90
C LYS A 288 20.22 -0.36 25.87
N LYS A 289 20.44 -0.16 27.17
CA LYS A 289 19.98 -1.07 28.23
C LYS A 289 18.45 -1.15 28.28
N THR A 290 17.76 -0.02 28.13
CA THR A 290 16.30 0.04 28.08
C THR A 290 15.77 -0.78 26.91
N VAL A 291 16.36 -0.62 25.72
CA VAL A 291 15.94 -1.38 24.54
C VAL A 291 16.16 -2.87 24.72
N LEU A 292 17.35 -3.27 25.18
CA LEU A 292 17.72 -4.68 25.42
C LEU A 292 16.75 -5.38 26.40
N ASN A 293 16.28 -4.66 27.41
CA ASN A 293 15.40 -5.21 28.42
C ASN A 293 13.94 -5.25 27.99
N ARG A 294 13.48 -4.24 27.22
CA ARG A 294 12.06 -4.06 26.89
C ARG A 294 11.65 -4.69 25.56
N PHE A 295 12.55 -4.84 24.60
CA PHE A 295 12.18 -5.22 23.24
C PHE A 295 12.95 -6.44 22.73
N VAL A 296 12.31 -7.17 21.81
CA VAL A 296 12.87 -8.26 21.03
C VAL A 296 12.56 -8.05 19.54
N ILE A 297 13.39 -8.58 18.66
CA ILE A 297 13.13 -8.67 17.22
C ILE A 297 12.67 -10.09 16.93
N GLY A 298 11.49 -10.22 16.34
CA GLY A 298 10.82 -11.50 16.07
C GLY A 298 10.48 -11.69 14.59
N PRO A 299 9.61 -12.66 14.28
CA PRO A 299 9.19 -12.94 12.91
C PRO A 299 8.44 -11.75 12.32
N VAL A 300 8.49 -11.59 11.00
CA VAL A 300 7.75 -10.54 10.31
C VAL A 300 6.25 -10.79 10.31
N VAL A 301 5.47 -9.72 10.39
CA VAL A 301 3.99 -9.76 10.32
C VAL A 301 3.45 -9.55 8.91
N GLU A 302 4.34 -9.37 7.93
CA GLU A 302 4.01 -9.15 6.53
C GLU A 302 3.11 -10.26 5.99
N ARG A 303 1.94 -9.88 5.46
CA ARG A 303 0.85 -10.81 5.13
C ARG A 303 1.25 -11.86 4.09
N GLY A 304 2.18 -11.55 3.19
CA GLY A 304 2.76 -12.55 2.28
C GLY A 304 3.30 -13.82 2.98
N TYR A 305 3.71 -13.75 4.26
CA TYR A 305 4.13 -14.93 5.04
C TYR A 305 2.98 -15.69 5.73
N TRP A 306 1.78 -15.12 5.73
CA TRP A 306 0.66 -15.56 6.55
C TRP A 306 -0.65 -15.70 5.75
N ASN A 307 -0.65 -15.40 4.45
CA ASN A 307 -1.83 -15.52 3.61
C ASN A 307 -2.06 -16.97 3.18
N LYS A 308 -3.31 -17.44 3.28
CA LYS A 308 -3.76 -18.77 2.81
C LYS A 308 -2.94 -19.91 3.44
N GLU A 309 -2.50 -20.88 2.64
CA GLU A 309 -1.75 -22.04 3.09
C GLU A 309 -0.38 -21.66 3.68
N ARG A 310 0.18 -20.50 3.30
CA ARG A 310 1.46 -20.01 3.86
C ARG A 310 1.41 -19.82 5.37
N ALA A 311 0.23 -19.56 5.95
CA ALA A 311 0.04 -19.50 7.41
C ALA A 311 0.38 -20.81 8.12
N MET A 312 0.14 -21.95 7.46
CA MET A 312 0.28 -23.29 8.03
C MET A 312 1.62 -23.95 7.66
N MET A 313 2.34 -23.38 6.71
CA MET A 313 3.65 -23.89 6.29
C MET A 313 4.75 -23.57 7.31
N ASP A 314 5.70 -24.49 7.45
CA ASP A 314 6.96 -24.29 8.16
C ASP A 314 7.94 -23.52 7.26
N ILE A 315 7.80 -22.20 7.23
CA ILE A 315 8.64 -21.27 6.45
C ILE A 315 9.42 -20.34 7.37
N ASP A 316 10.59 -19.92 6.91
CA ASP A 316 11.43 -18.93 7.59
C ASP A 316 10.76 -17.55 7.58
N ARG A 317 10.35 -17.08 8.76
CA ARG A 317 9.71 -15.77 8.97
C ARG A 317 10.65 -14.77 9.66
N GLY A 318 11.92 -15.11 9.82
CA GLY A 318 12.87 -14.34 10.62
C GLY A 318 12.74 -14.59 12.12
N PRO A 319 13.45 -13.80 12.96
CA PRO A 319 14.29 -12.67 12.58
C PRO A 319 15.58 -13.08 11.86
N TRP A 320 16.10 -12.24 10.97
CA TRP A 320 17.32 -12.52 10.20
C TRP A 320 18.52 -11.72 10.71
N LYS A 321 19.71 -12.34 10.68
CA LYS A 321 20.99 -11.64 10.97
C LYS A 321 21.64 -11.02 9.73
N GLN A 322 21.32 -11.53 8.55
CA GLN A 322 21.86 -11.06 7.28
C GLN A 322 20.70 -10.71 6.35
N PRO A 323 20.74 -9.58 5.63
CA PRO A 323 19.62 -9.14 4.80
C PRO A 323 19.43 -10.03 3.56
N GLN A 324 20.47 -10.72 3.10
CA GLN A 324 20.38 -11.72 2.03
C GLN A 324 19.51 -12.92 2.44
N ARG A 325 19.43 -13.26 3.75
CA ARG A 325 18.53 -14.32 4.22
C ARG A 325 17.07 -13.92 4.10
N PHE A 326 16.74 -12.66 4.42
CA PHE A 326 15.43 -12.11 4.15
C PHE A 326 15.10 -12.17 2.65
N ALA A 327 15.98 -11.65 1.79
CA ALA A 327 15.76 -11.68 0.34
C ALA A 327 15.54 -13.11 -0.19
N ALA A 328 16.35 -14.08 0.25
CA ALA A 328 16.18 -15.48 -0.13
C ALA A 328 14.90 -16.11 0.44
N SER A 329 14.46 -15.71 1.64
CA SER A 329 13.29 -16.29 2.30
C SER A 329 12.00 -16.05 1.51
N LEU A 330 11.86 -14.90 0.85
CA LEU A 330 10.73 -14.60 -0.04
C LEU A 330 10.62 -15.64 -1.17
N ALA A 331 11.72 -15.89 -1.89
CA ALA A 331 11.72 -16.86 -2.98
C ALA A 331 11.53 -18.30 -2.51
N ARG A 332 12.14 -18.67 -1.38
CA ARG A 332 12.01 -20.04 -0.81
C ARG A 332 10.58 -20.33 -0.38
N ARG A 333 9.93 -19.37 0.29
CA ARG A 333 8.52 -19.46 0.63
C ARG A 333 7.67 -19.71 -0.62
N GLU A 334 7.85 -18.89 -1.64
CA GLU A 334 7.07 -19.01 -2.88
C GLU A 334 7.33 -20.31 -3.62
N LEU A 335 8.59 -20.76 -3.69
CA LEU A 335 8.94 -22.05 -4.27
C LEU A 335 8.21 -23.21 -3.58
N GLU A 336 8.25 -23.25 -2.26
CA GLU A 336 7.60 -24.33 -1.50
C GLU A 336 6.08 -24.27 -1.61
N TRP A 337 5.49 -23.07 -1.60
CA TRP A 337 4.05 -22.92 -1.76
C TRP A 337 3.61 -23.37 -3.16
N ILE A 338 4.32 -22.95 -4.22
CA ILE A 338 3.98 -23.31 -5.60
C ILE A 338 4.05 -24.83 -5.82
N LYS A 339 5.10 -25.50 -5.32
CA LYS A 339 5.24 -26.96 -5.45
C LYS A 339 4.09 -27.73 -4.81
N GLN A 340 3.48 -27.21 -3.75
CA GLN A 340 2.48 -27.91 -2.95
C GLN A 340 1.04 -27.49 -3.28
N HIS A 341 0.84 -26.25 -3.73
CA HIS A 341 -0.49 -25.62 -3.76
C HIS A 341 -0.83 -24.92 -5.08
N ALA A 342 0.12 -24.72 -6.00
CA ALA A 342 -0.20 -24.07 -7.28
C ALA A 342 -1.09 -24.99 -8.14
N ILE A 343 -2.25 -24.47 -8.56
CA ILE A 343 -3.20 -25.17 -9.42
C ILE A 343 -3.32 -24.39 -10.74
N PRO A 344 -2.76 -24.90 -11.85
CA PRO A 344 -2.94 -24.33 -13.18
C PRO A 344 -4.43 -24.27 -13.54
N LYS A 345 -4.85 -23.17 -14.16
CA LYS A 345 -6.17 -23.05 -14.78
C LYS A 345 -6.20 -23.82 -16.10
N SER A 346 -7.40 -24.19 -16.56
CA SER A 346 -7.58 -24.78 -17.90
C SER A 346 -7.08 -23.81 -18.97
N GLN A 347 -6.48 -24.30 -20.06
CA GLN A 347 -6.05 -23.43 -21.18
C GLN A 347 -7.23 -22.70 -21.84
N ASP A 348 -8.44 -23.25 -21.74
CA ASP A 348 -9.67 -22.61 -22.21
C ASP A 348 -10.25 -21.60 -21.20
N ASP A 349 -9.66 -21.46 -20.01
CA ASP A 349 -10.08 -20.46 -19.04
C ASP A 349 -9.72 -19.06 -19.58
N PRO A 350 -10.72 -18.20 -19.81
CA PRO A 350 -10.47 -16.92 -20.45
C PRO A 350 -9.79 -15.91 -19.50
N LEU A 351 -9.50 -16.30 -18.24
CA LEU A 351 -8.67 -15.59 -17.27
C LEU A 351 -7.20 -15.99 -17.31
N VAL A 352 -6.80 -16.91 -18.20
CA VAL A 352 -5.38 -17.18 -18.44
C VAL A 352 -4.81 -16.04 -19.29
N THR A 353 -3.88 -15.30 -18.72
CA THR A 353 -3.21 -14.15 -19.36
C THR A 353 -2.04 -14.55 -20.22
N SER A 354 -1.29 -15.56 -19.78
CA SER A 354 -0.19 -16.15 -20.54
C SER A 354 0.04 -17.60 -20.13
N ALA A 355 0.63 -18.37 -21.04
CA ALA A 355 1.01 -19.76 -20.76
C ALA A 355 2.07 -19.82 -19.65
N THR A 356 3.01 -18.87 -19.63
CA THR A 356 3.99 -18.76 -18.54
C THR A 356 3.31 -18.54 -17.19
N GLN A 357 2.41 -17.56 -17.08
CA GLN A 357 1.76 -17.22 -15.81
C GLN A 357 0.97 -18.40 -15.23
N ASN A 358 0.51 -19.30 -16.09
CA ASN A 358 -0.28 -20.46 -15.71
C ASN A 358 0.56 -21.73 -15.49
N SER A 359 1.90 -21.63 -15.55
CA SER A 359 2.83 -22.77 -15.52
C SER A 359 3.67 -22.76 -14.24
N PRO A 360 3.39 -23.62 -13.24
CA PRO A 360 4.14 -23.69 -11.99
C PRO A 360 5.65 -23.84 -12.22
N GLU A 361 6.05 -24.63 -13.23
CA GLU A 361 7.43 -24.84 -13.62
C GLU A 361 8.11 -23.53 -14.06
N SER A 362 7.40 -22.68 -14.81
CA SER A 362 7.93 -21.39 -15.25
C SER A 362 8.21 -20.44 -14.09
N HIS A 363 7.35 -20.45 -13.07
CA HIS A 363 7.59 -19.69 -11.83
C HIS A 363 8.77 -20.26 -11.05
N ILE A 364 8.83 -21.59 -10.88
CA ILE A 364 9.92 -22.27 -10.17
C ILE A 364 11.28 -21.95 -10.79
N LEU A 365 11.41 -22.05 -12.11
CA LEU A 365 12.66 -21.74 -12.82
C LEU A 365 13.08 -20.27 -12.63
N LEU A 366 12.12 -19.34 -12.65
CA LEU A 366 12.41 -17.93 -12.45
C LEU A 366 12.84 -17.62 -11.02
N LEU A 367 12.18 -18.24 -10.03
CA LEU A 367 12.55 -18.14 -8.61
C LEU A 367 13.93 -18.76 -8.33
N GLN A 368 14.31 -19.82 -9.05
CA GLN A 368 15.66 -20.38 -8.99
C GLN A 368 16.71 -19.41 -9.53
N LYS A 369 16.47 -18.79 -10.70
CA LYS A 369 17.34 -17.71 -11.22
C LYS A 369 17.46 -16.56 -10.20
N TYR A 370 16.37 -16.15 -9.57
CA TYR A 370 16.42 -15.14 -8.50
C TYR A 370 17.36 -15.56 -7.36
N LEU A 371 17.26 -16.80 -6.87
CA LEU A 371 18.11 -17.28 -5.76
C LEU A 371 19.60 -17.24 -6.09
N GLU A 372 19.98 -17.42 -7.35
CA GLU A 372 21.38 -17.31 -7.81
C GLU A 372 21.92 -15.87 -7.72
N ILE A 373 21.06 -14.85 -7.90
CA ILE A 373 21.49 -13.44 -7.82
C ILE A 373 21.35 -12.82 -6.43
N VAL A 374 20.60 -13.43 -5.50
CA VAL A 374 20.40 -12.90 -4.13
C VAL A 374 21.69 -12.44 -3.44
N PRO A 375 22.82 -13.17 -3.51
CA PRO A 375 24.07 -12.75 -2.88
C PRO A 375 24.61 -11.41 -3.38
N TYR A 376 24.17 -10.95 -4.56
CA TYR A 376 24.71 -9.78 -5.26
C TYR A 376 23.77 -8.56 -5.21
N LEU A 377 22.48 -8.75 -4.95
CA LEU A 377 21.48 -7.68 -5.04
C LEU A 377 21.78 -6.50 -4.10
N LEU A 378 21.99 -6.81 -2.81
CA LEU A 378 22.22 -5.80 -1.79
C LEU A 378 23.68 -5.33 -1.78
N PRO A 379 23.95 -4.03 -1.57
CA PRO A 379 25.30 -3.51 -1.55
C PRO A 379 26.04 -3.91 -0.26
N ASP A 380 27.38 -3.91 -0.31
CA ASP A 380 28.23 -4.23 0.84
C ASP A 380 28.32 -3.11 1.88
N ASP A 381 27.79 -1.92 1.57
CA ASP A 381 27.82 -0.76 2.48
C ASP A 381 26.94 -1.02 3.72
N PRO A 382 27.53 -1.19 4.92
CA PRO A 382 26.79 -1.55 6.13
C PRO A 382 25.77 -0.49 6.54
N ALA A 383 26.01 0.80 6.25
CA ALA A 383 25.08 1.86 6.63
C ALA A 383 23.79 1.84 5.77
N VAL A 384 23.92 1.44 4.50
CA VAL A 384 22.82 1.37 3.52
C VAL A 384 21.93 0.15 3.76
N ILE A 385 22.52 -0.97 4.22
CA ILE A 385 21.78 -2.21 4.51
C ILE A 385 21.43 -2.39 5.99
N ALA A 386 21.84 -1.46 6.86
CA ALA A 386 21.54 -1.53 8.30
C ALA A 386 20.01 -1.58 8.55
N SER A 387 19.65 -2.33 9.59
CA SER A 387 18.27 -2.60 9.98
C SER A 387 17.67 -1.37 10.66
N HIS A 388 16.93 -0.55 9.93
CA HIS A 388 16.29 0.66 10.47
C HIS A 388 14.77 0.48 10.52
N LEU A 389 14.12 1.15 11.47
CA LEU A 389 12.67 1.25 11.53
C LEU A 389 12.24 2.41 10.64
N TRP A 390 11.49 2.15 9.57
CA TRP A 390 11.06 3.18 8.63
C TRP A 390 9.55 3.11 8.38
N HIS A 391 8.85 4.24 8.52
CA HIS A 391 7.42 4.30 8.30
C HIS A 391 7.10 4.37 6.80
N THR A 392 6.92 3.22 6.15
CA THR A 392 6.71 3.14 4.69
C THR A 392 5.39 3.75 4.21
N ASP A 393 4.40 3.92 5.09
CA ASP A 393 3.09 4.50 4.78
C ASP A 393 2.90 5.93 5.31
N LEU A 394 3.96 6.74 5.25
CA LEU A 394 3.94 8.11 5.76
C LEU A 394 3.32 9.10 4.76
N HIS A 395 1.99 9.07 4.65
CA HIS A 395 1.20 10.00 3.82
C HIS A 395 0.43 11.02 4.68
N SER A 396 -0.16 12.04 4.05
CA SER A 396 -0.89 13.12 4.74
C SER A 396 -2.09 12.64 5.59
N GLY A 397 -2.57 11.42 5.36
CA GLY A 397 -3.65 10.83 6.15
C GLY A 397 -3.20 10.32 7.52
N ASN A 398 -1.90 10.03 7.67
CA ASN A 398 -1.28 9.49 8.88
C ASN A 398 -0.52 10.54 9.69
N ILE A 399 -0.58 11.81 9.28
CA ILE A 399 0.11 12.94 9.92
C ILE A 399 -0.94 13.92 10.47
N PHE A 400 -0.77 14.32 11.73
CA PHE A 400 -1.57 15.35 12.37
C PHE A 400 -0.70 16.57 12.70
N VAL A 401 -1.29 17.75 12.57
CA VAL A 401 -0.60 19.02 12.77
C VAL A 401 -1.37 19.95 13.72
N ASP A 402 -0.64 20.68 14.55
CA ASP A 402 -1.14 21.81 15.32
C ASP A 402 -0.30 23.04 14.96
N ARG A 403 -0.95 24.16 14.62
CA ARG A 403 -0.27 25.43 14.30
C ARG A 403 0.90 25.28 13.31
N GLY A 404 0.71 24.48 12.26
CA GLY A 404 1.70 24.25 11.20
C GLY A 404 2.90 23.38 11.60
N ARG A 405 2.79 22.62 12.70
CA ARG A 405 3.84 21.72 13.22
C ARG A 405 3.29 20.31 13.32
N ILE A 406 4.10 19.30 12.98
CA ILE A 406 3.67 17.90 13.16
C ILE A 406 3.62 17.57 14.65
N CYS A 407 2.46 17.13 15.12
CA CYS A 407 2.21 16.84 16.54
C CYS A 407 1.78 15.39 16.81
N SER A 408 1.45 14.61 15.77
CA SER A 408 1.20 13.16 15.88
C SER A 408 1.40 12.44 14.55
N VAL A 409 1.91 11.22 14.62
CA VAL A 409 2.05 10.26 13.51
C VAL A 409 1.41 8.94 13.93
N ILE A 410 0.47 8.46 13.12
CA ILE A 410 -0.30 7.25 13.39
C ILE A 410 0.01 6.15 12.36
N ASP A 411 -0.57 4.97 12.59
CA ASP A 411 -0.51 3.81 11.70
C ASP A 411 0.86 3.14 11.55
N TRP A 412 1.39 2.69 12.69
CA TRP A 412 2.66 1.96 12.76
C TRP A 412 2.50 0.45 12.50
N GLN A 413 1.30 -0.02 12.14
CA GLN A 413 1.04 -1.42 11.87
C GLN A 413 1.91 -1.94 10.72
N GLY A 414 2.51 -3.11 10.89
CA GLY A 414 3.35 -3.73 9.85
C GLY A 414 4.74 -3.10 9.67
N THR A 415 5.04 -2.00 10.36
CA THR A 415 6.38 -1.41 10.34
C THR A 415 7.37 -2.38 10.99
N TRP A 416 8.52 -2.57 10.36
CA TRP A 416 9.52 -3.53 10.81
C TRP A 416 10.94 -3.00 10.60
N ALA A 417 11.91 -3.62 11.26
CA ALA A 417 13.32 -3.29 11.13
C ALA A 417 13.87 -4.00 9.88
N ALA A 418 14.14 -3.25 8.81
CA ALA A 418 14.57 -3.78 7.52
C ALA A 418 15.78 -3.00 6.95
N PRO A 419 16.45 -3.51 5.90
CA PRO A 419 17.51 -2.77 5.22
C PRO A 419 16.99 -1.42 4.71
N LEU A 420 17.69 -0.33 5.04
CA LEU A 420 17.24 1.02 4.68
C LEU A 420 17.03 1.20 3.18
N ILE A 421 17.91 0.63 2.34
CA ILE A 421 17.77 0.67 0.87
C ILE A 421 16.44 0.09 0.36
N LEU A 422 15.90 -0.90 1.06
CA LEU A 422 14.62 -1.52 0.68
C LEU A 422 13.42 -0.67 1.09
N GLN A 423 13.56 0.22 2.08
CA GLN A 423 12.44 0.96 2.67
C GLN A 423 12.40 2.44 2.30
N ALA A 424 13.56 3.11 2.21
CA ALA A 424 13.65 4.56 2.08
C ALA A 424 13.07 5.07 0.76
N ARG A 425 12.10 5.98 0.82
CA ARG A 425 11.44 6.61 -0.33
C ARG A 425 11.20 8.08 -0.06
N HIS A 426 10.93 8.85 -1.11
CA HIS A 426 10.33 10.17 -0.92
C HIS A 426 8.94 10.03 -0.32
N PRO A 427 8.61 10.74 0.78
CA PRO A 427 7.25 10.74 1.31
C PRO A 427 6.26 11.28 0.27
N GLN A 428 5.07 10.68 0.20
CA GLN A 428 4.04 11.09 -0.76
C GLN A 428 3.67 12.57 -0.62
N LEU A 429 3.85 13.14 0.58
CA LEU A 429 3.58 14.56 0.86
C LEU A 429 4.41 15.52 0.00
N VAL A 430 5.63 15.13 -0.39
CA VAL A 430 6.55 15.95 -1.18
C VAL A 430 6.69 15.47 -2.63
N ASP A 431 5.95 14.41 -3.01
CA ASP A 431 6.07 13.80 -4.32
C ASP A 431 5.53 14.72 -5.43
N TYR A 432 6.32 14.93 -6.47
CA TYR A 432 5.98 15.80 -7.60
C TYR A 432 6.76 15.39 -8.86
N HIS A 433 6.01 15.05 -9.91
CA HIS A 433 6.53 14.53 -11.18
C HIS A 433 6.47 15.55 -12.34
N GLY A 434 6.02 16.77 -12.06
CA GLY A 434 5.96 17.84 -13.06
C GLY A 434 7.31 18.56 -13.24
N GLU A 435 7.33 19.53 -14.15
CA GLU A 435 8.48 20.41 -14.32
C GLU A 435 8.71 21.25 -13.05
N ILE A 436 9.96 21.38 -12.61
CA ILE A 436 10.29 22.15 -11.40
C ILE A 436 10.18 23.64 -11.69
N ILE A 437 9.13 24.28 -11.14
CA ILE A 437 8.85 25.71 -11.31
C ILE A 437 9.13 26.46 -9.99
N LEU A 438 10.28 27.11 -9.90
CA LEU A 438 10.68 27.87 -8.68
C LEU A 438 10.33 29.37 -8.76
N LYS A 439 9.96 29.87 -9.95
CA LYS A 439 9.59 31.27 -10.19
C LYS A 439 8.35 31.33 -11.06
N ALA A 440 7.51 32.33 -10.84
CA ALA A 440 6.31 32.50 -11.65
C ALA A 440 6.68 32.72 -13.13
N PRO A 441 5.99 32.08 -14.08
CA PRO A 441 6.23 32.30 -15.50
C PRO A 441 5.92 33.77 -15.86
N PRO A 442 6.60 34.36 -16.86
CA PRO A 442 6.37 35.75 -17.24
C PRO A 442 4.91 36.09 -17.55
N SER A 443 4.18 35.14 -18.15
CA SER A 443 2.76 35.24 -18.48
C SER A 443 1.80 35.11 -17.29
N PHE A 444 2.30 34.86 -16.07
CA PHE A 444 1.45 34.54 -14.92
C PHE A 444 0.39 35.61 -14.61
N LYS A 445 0.70 36.89 -14.83
CA LYS A 445 -0.23 38.00 -14.57
C LYS A 445 -1.44 37.97 -15.51
N ASP A 446 -1.27 37.44 -16.71
CA ASP A 446 -2.26 37.45 -17.78
C ASP A 446 -3.10 36.16 -17.82
N LEU A 447 -2.79 35.19 -16.96
CA LEU A 447 -3.52 33.93 -16.85
C LEU A 447 -4.91 34.11 -16.21
N GLU A 448 -5.86 33.28 -16.65
CA GLU A 448 -7.17 33.15 -16.02
C GLU A 448 -7.07 32.70 -14.54
N PRO A 449 -8.03 33.04 -13.66
CA PRO A 449 -7.95 32.72 -12.23
C PRO A 449 -7.73 31.23 -11.92
N ALA A 450 -8.39 30.34 -12.65
CA ALA A 450 -8.23 28.89 -12.48
C ALA A 450 -6.83 28.41 -12.85
N GLU A 451 -6.27 28.99 -13.91
CA GLU A 451 -4.93 28.69 -14.39
C GLU A 451 -3.85 29.24 -13.45
N LYS A 452 -4.05 30.46 -12.94
CA LYS A 452 -3.21 31.03 -11.85
C LYS A 452 -3.19 30.12 -10.63
N ALA A 453 -4.33 29.55 -10.24
CA ALA A 453 -4.42 28.63 -9.11
C ALA A 453 -3.71 27.30 -9.38
N ARG A 454 -3.74 26.78 -10.62
CA ARG A 454 -2.96 25.61 -11.03
C ARG A 454 -1.47 25.86 -10.92
N VAL A 455 -0.97 26.92 -11.57
CA VAL A 455 0.44 27.28 -11.56
C VAL A 455 0.95 27.53 -10.13
N ARG A 456 0.17 28.19 -9.26
CA ARG A 456 0.53 28.37 -7.84
C ARG A 456 0.70 27.04 -7.10
N ARG A 457 -0.16 26.04 -7.36
CA ARG A 457 -0.05 24.72 -6.75
C ARG A 457 1.20 23.98 -7.23
N GLU A 458 1.45 24.00 -8.54
CA GLU A 458 2.65 23.38 -9.13
C GLU A 458 3.94 24.02 -8.62
N MET A 459 3.97 25.35 -8.52
CA MET A 459 5.08 26.08 -7.90
C MET A 459 5.26 25.70 -6.43
N SER A 460 4.16 25.64 -5.66
CA SER A 460 4.22 25.23 -4.25
C SER A 460 4.81 23.84 -4.10
N SER A 461 4.35 22.86 -4.89
CA SER A 461 4.90 21.49 -4.87
C SER A 461 6.37 21.46 -5.31
N SER A 462 6.73 22.21 -6.35
CA SER A 462 8.13 22.33 -6.83
C SER A 462 9.07 22.88 -5.75
N ILE A 463 8.65 23.96 -5.07
CA ILE A 463 9.42 24.59 -4.00
C ILE A 463 9.58 23.62 -2.82
N ILE A 464 8.50 22.94 -2.42
CA ILE A 464 8.53 21.97 -1.32
C ILE A 464 9.49 20.81 -1.65
N LEU A 465 9.38 20.19 -2.83
CA LEU A 465 10.25 19.10 -3.25
C LEU A 465 11.72 19.54 -3.33
N TYR A 466 11.98 20.72 -3.91
CA TYR A 466 13.33 21.28 -4.01
C TYR A 466 13.95 21.52 -2.62
N LEU A 467 13.20 22.15 -1.71
CA LEU A 467 13.66 22.41 -0.35
C LEU A 467 13.85 21.12 0.44
N TYR A 468 12.93 20.15 0.29
CA TYR A 468 13.05 18.82 0.88
C TYR A 468 14.35 18.14 0.47
N LYS A 469 14.63 18.02 -0.84
CA LYS A 469 15.87 17.40 -1.34
C LYS A 469 17.12 18.08 -0.79
N LYS A 470 17.14 19.43 -0.80
CA LYS A 470 18.23 20.23 -0.21
C LYS A 470 18.41 19.96 1.28
N GLN A 471 17.32 19.80 2.02
CA GLN A 471 17.36 19.61 3.46
C GLN A 471 17.77 18.19 3.85
N ILE A 472 17.31 17.17 3.10
CA ILE A 472 17.76 15.78 3.23
C ILE A 472 19.26 15.68 2.98
N ALA A 473 19.76 16.19 1.85
CA ALA A 473 21.20 16.18 1.54
C ALA A 473 22.04 16.85 2.63
N LYS A 474 21.51 17.91 3.26
CA LYS A 474 22.21 18.64 4.33
C LYS A 474 22.14 17.96 5.70
N GLN A 475 20.98 17.43 6.09
CA GLN A 475 20.72 17.02 7.48
C GLN A 475 20.72 15.50 7.68
N VAL A 476 20.51 14.74 6.61
CA VAL A 476 20.37 13.29 6.63
C VAL A 476 21.16 12.66 5.47
N PRO A 477 22.51 12.78 5.45
CA PRO A 477 23.33 12.34 4.31
C PRO A 477 23.20 10.84 3.98
N LEU A 478 22.92 10.00 4.99
CA LEU A 478 22.66 8.58 4.77
C LEU A 478 21.39 8.37 3.93
N LEU A 479 20.31 9.08 4.24
CA LEU A 479 19.07 8.99 3.47
C LEU A 479 19.25 9.54 2.06
N ASP A 480 19.97 10.67 1.92
CA ASP A 480 20.31 11.22 0.60
C ASP A 480 21.09 10.22 -0.26
N LYS A 481 22.08 9.54 0.33
CA LYS A 481 22.86 8.48 -0.31
C LYS A 481 21.98 7.31 -0.75
N VAL A 482 21.04 6.88 0.08
CA VAL A 482 20.13 5.77 -0.25
C VAL A 482 19.16 6.15 -1.37
N LEU A 483 18.60 7.36 -1.34
CA LEU A 483 17.67 7.85 -2.36
C LEU A 483 18.33 8.02 -3.74
N HIS A 484 19.63 8.29 -3.77
CA HIS A 484 20.43 8.43 -5.00
C HIS A 484 21.37 7.24 -5.23
N PHE A 485 21.09 6.09 -4.61
CA PHE A 485 21.99 4.94 -4.71
C PHE A 485 22.05 4.41 -6.15
N ASP A 486 23.26 4.27 -6.68
CA ASP A 486 23.49 3.82 -8.06
C ASP A 486 22.85 2.46 -8.31
N HIS A 487 22.03 2.38 -9.35
CA HIS A 487 21.21 1.21 -9.67
C HIS A 487 20.36 0.68 -8.50
N GLY A 488 20.05 1.51 -7.49
CA GLY A 488 19.31 1.08 -6.30
C GLY A 488 17.99 0.41 -6.64
N ARG A 489 17.30 0.94 -7.64
CA ARG A 489 16.09 0.34 -8.20
C ARG A 489 16.32 -1.04 -8.83
N THR A 490 17.32 -1.16 -9.70
CA THR A 490 17.67 -2.43 -10.35
C THR A 490 17.98 -3.50 -9.31
N ARG A 491 18.63 -3.12 -8.20
CA ARG A 491 18.94 -3.99 -7.05
C ARG A 491 17.71 -4.37 -6.22
N CYS A 492 16.79 -3.43 -5.97
CA CYS A 492 15.69 -3.63 -5.03
C CYS A 492 14.44 -4.28 -5.65
N GLU A 493 14.13 -4.01 -6.92
CA GLU A 493 12.91 -4.52 -7.56
C GLU A 493 12.80 -6.05 -7.62
N PRO A 494 13.87 -6.83 -7.90
CA PRO A 494 13.79 -8.27 -7.80
C PRO A 494 13.34 -8.75 -6.42
N ILE A 495 13.80 -8.09 -5.35
CA ILE A 495 13.41 -8.43 -3.97
C ILE A 495 11.94 -8.07 -3.72
N GLN A 496 11.44 -6.98 -4.32
CA GLN A 496 10.05 -6.55 -4.17
C GLN A 496 9.06 -7.47 -4.90
N PHE A 497 9.46 -8.04 -6.05
CA PHE A 497 8.54 -8.80 -6.91
C PHE A 497 8.58 -10.31 -6.71
N VAL A 498 9.61 -10.82 -6.02
CA VAL A 498 9.79 -12.27 -5.90
C VAL A 498 8.73 -12.94 -5.04
N GLY A 499 8.12 -12.19 -4.11
CA GLY A 499 7.32 -12.73 -3.03
C GLY A 499 5.91 -13.19 -3.38
N ASP A 500 5.36 -12.89 -4.57
CA ASP A 500 3.96 -13.21 -4.90
C ASP A 500 3.77 -13.51 -6.40
N THR A 501 4.73 -14.17 -7.06
CA THR A 501 4.68 -14.31 -8.54
C THR A 501 3.45 -15.08 -9.05
N TRP A 502 3.04 -16.14 -8.33
CA TRP A 502 1.88 -16.97 -8.71
C TRP A 502 0.54 -16.25 -8.46
N ASP A 503 0.47 -15.61 -7.29
CA ASP A 503 -0.71 -14.90 -6.81
C ASP A 503 -0.93 -13.59 -7.61
N ASN A 504 0.15 -12.93 -8.05
CA ASN A 504 0.12 -11.74 -8.90
C ASN A 504 0.53 -12.07 -10.36
N ASP A 505 1.55 -11.39 -10.88
CA ASP A 505 2.04 -11.54 -12.26
C ASP A 505 3.55 -11.86 -12.19
N ILE A 506 4.02 -12.80 -13.00
CA ILE A 506 5.42 -13.24 -13.08
C ILE A 506 6.31 -12.20 -13.79
N LEU A 507 5.72 -11.35 -14.63
CA LEU A 507 6.46 -10.44 -15.50
C LEU A 507 7.30 -9.40 -14.77
N PRO A 508 6.84 -8.75 -13.68
CA PRO A 508 7.67 -7.80 -12.94
C PRO A 508 8.96 -8.43 -12.43
N LEU A 509 8.90 -9.65 -11.89
CA LEU A 509 10.10 -10.38 -11.47
C LEU A 509 10.98 -10.65 -12.69
N ARG A 510 10.43 -11.18 -13.78
CA ARG A 510 11.20 -11.52 -14.99
C ARG A 510 11.89 -10.28 -15.58
N GLU A 511 11.18 -9.17 -15.75
CA GLU A 511 11.71 -7.89 -16.21
C GLU A 511 12.84 -7.39 -15.30
N SER A 512 12.67 -7.51 -13.98
CA SER A 512 13.70 -7.08 -13.03
C SER A 512 14.97 -7.93 -13.11
N LEU A 513 14.86 -9.24 -13.37
CA LEU A 513 16.00 -10.14 -13.54
C LEU A 513 16.70 -9.95 -14.90
N ILE A 514 15.94 -9.74 -15.98
CA ILE A 514 16.51 -9.37 -17.30
C ILE A 514 17.32 -8.07 -17.17
N ARG A 515 16.79 -7.10 -16.41
CA ARG A 515 17.49 -5.85 -16.14
C ARG A 515 18.77 -6.05 -15.31
N ILE A 516 18.78 -6.99 -14.37
CA ILE A 516 20.00 -7.37 -13.64
C ILE A 516 21.05 -7.92 -14.60
N GLU A 517 20.69 -8.87 -15.47
CA GLU A 517 21.62 -9.42 -16.47
C GLU A 517 22.16 -8.32 -17.38
N LYS A 518 21.28 -7.45 -17.90
CA LYS A 518 21.64 -6.36 -18.82
C LYS A 518 22.63 -5.37 -18.21
N TYR A 519 22.45 -5.01 -16.94
CA TYR A 519 23.29 -4.01 -16.26
C TYR A 519 24.35 -4.64 -15.35
N TRP A 520 24.63 -5.95 -15.50
CA TRP A 520 25.52 -6.68 -14.60
C TRP A 520 26.91 -6.05 -14.48
N ASP A 521 27.50 -5.64 -15.60
CA ASP A 521 28.83 -5.00 -15.63
C ASP A 521 28.81 -3.60 -14.99
N GLU A 522 27.71 -2.85 -15.16
CA GLU A 522 27.52 -1.52 -14.55
C GLU A 522 27.28 -1.60 -13.04
N LEU A 523 26.76 -2.73 -12.54
CA LEU A 523 26.60 -2.99 -11.10
C LEU A 523 27.94 -3.23 -10.37
N GLY A 524 29.05 -3.34 -11.10
CA GLY A 524 30.40 -3.38 -10.56
C GLY A 524 30.88 -4.77 -10.13
N PHE A 525 30.23 -5.85 -10.58
CA PHE A 525 30.65 -7.22 -10.27
C PHE A 525 31.80 -7.68 -11.17
N LYS A 526 32.76 -8.41 -10.60
CA LYS A 526 33.91 -8.95 -11.34
C LYS A 526 33.67 -10.35 -11.90
N SER A 527 32.69 -11.06 -11.37
CA SER A 527 32.29 -12.38 -11.84
C SER A 527 31.31 -12.26 -13.00
N PRO A 528 31.23 -13.26 -13.91
CA PRO A 528 30.15 -13.32 -14.88
C PRO A 528 28.78 -13.36 -14.19
N CYS A 529 27.76 -12.86 -14.88
CA CYS A 529 26.38 -12.93 -14.41
C CYS A 529 26.00 -14.41 -14.21
N PRO A 530 25.45 -14.81 -13.04
CA PRO A 530 25.10 -16.21 -12.80
C PRO A 530 23.86 -16.65 -13.58
N ILE A 531 23.05 -15.70 -14.05
CA ILE A 531 21.80 -15.97 -14.78
C ILE A 531 21.88 -15.46 -16.21
N HIS A 532 21.20 -16.17 -17.11
CA HIS A 532 21.06 -15.78 -18.51
C HIS A 532 19.65 -16.01 -19.02
N PHE A 533 19.17 -15.12 -19.90
CA PHE A 533 17.93 -15.29 -20.64
C PHE A 533 18.21 -15.58 -22.12
N THR A 534 17.63 -16.67 -22.61
CA THR A 534 17.68 -17.05 -24.02
C THR A 534 16.89 -16.08 -24.90
N GLN A 535 17.19 -16.04 -26.19
CA GLN A 535 16.44 -15.20 -27.14
C GLN A 535 14.95 -15.55 -27.19
N ASP A 536 14.59 -16.82 -27.01
CA ASP A 536 13.19 -17.24 -26.92
C ASP A 536 12.52 -16.74 -25.63
N GLU A 537 13.19 -16.81 -24.48
CA GLU A 537 12.66 -16.23 -23.23
C GLU A 537 12.44 -14.71 -23.35
N LEU A 538 13.37 -13.99 -23.99
CA LEU A 538 13.25 -12.55 -24.23
C LEU A 538 12.11 -12.22 -25.21
N ARG A 539 11.93 -13.03 -26.25
CA ARG A 539 10.81 -12.89 -27.20
C ARG A 539 9.47 -13.13 -26.50
N ILE A 540 9.35 -14.21 -25.73
CA ILE A 540 8.14 -14.53 -24.95
C ILE A 540 7.84 -13.40 -23.97
N HIS A 541 8.86 -12.88 -23.27
CA HIS A 541 8.70 -11.75 -22.36
C HIS A 541 8.15 -10.51 -23.06
N ALA A 542 8.68 -10.16 -24.24
CA ALA A 542 8.19 -9.03 -25.03
C ALA A 542 6.73 -9.22 -25.48
N GLU A 543 6.36 -10.43 -25.91
CA GLU A 543 4.99 -10.78 -26.32
C GLU A 543 4.01 -10.72 -25.13
N GLU A 544 4.38 -11.28 -23.96
CA GLU A 544 3.53 -11.29 -22.75
C GLU A 544 3.46 -9.91 -22.05
N GLY A 545 4.52 -9.10 -22.20
CA GLY A 545 4.62 -7.73 -21.70
C GLY A 545 3.82 -6.72 -22.53
N GLU A 546 3.40 -7.08 -23.73
CA GLU A 546 2.66 -6.18 -24.62
C GLU A 546 1.35 -5.68 -23.95
N GLY A 547 1.17 -4.36 -23.90
CA GLY A 547 0.01 -3.73 -23.25
C GLY A 547 -0.04 -3.87 -21.73
N TRP A 548 1.00 -4.40 -21.07
CA TRP A 548 1.08 -4.44 -19.60
C TRP A 548 0.98 -3.05 -19.01
N ASN A 549 1.73 -2.13 -19.61
CA ASN A 549 1.74 -0.70 -19.30
C ASN A 549 0.34 -0.08 -19.45
N ASP A 550 -0.37 -0.32 -20.54
CA ASP A 550 -1.70 0.26 -20.76
C ASP A 550 -2.69 -0.16 -19.64
N VAL A 551 -2.55 -1.38 -19.11
CA VAL A 551 -3.35 -1.85 -17.96
C VAL A 551 -3.00 -1.07 -16.70
N GLN A 552 -1.71 -0.79 -16.43
CA GLN A 552 -1.31 0.01 -15.28
C GLN A 552 -1.86 1.45 -15.40
N ASP A 553 -1.75 2.07 -16.58
CA ASP A 553 -2.25 3.42 -16.84
C ASP A 553 -3.77 3.52 -16.68
N PHE A 554 -4.49 2.51 -17.16
CA PHE A 554 -5.92 2.41 -16.93
C PHE A 554 -6.23 2.47 -15.43
N TRP A 555 -5.58 1.63 -14.62
CA TRP A 555 -5.80 1.61 -13.18
C TRP A 555 -5.41 2.92 -12.49
N ASN A 556 -4.31 3.53 -12.92
CA ASN A 556 -3.90 4.83 -12.40
C ASN A 556 -4.98 5.89 -12.68
N SER A 557 -5.57 5.86 -13.87
CA SER A 557 -6.61 6.83 -14.29
C SER A 557 -7.94 6.70 -13.52
N VAL A 558 -8.25 5.50 -13.01
CA VAL A 558 -9.50 5.22 -12.28
C VAL A 558 -9.32 5.10 -10.76
N SER A 559 -8.09 5.23 -10.27
CA SER A 559 -7.71 5.02 -8.85
C SER A 559 -8.45 5.90 -7.83
N ASP A 560 -9.00 7.04 -8.24
CA ASP A 560 -9.83 7.90 -7.38
C ASP A 560 -11.30 7.44 -7.27
N ILE A 561 -11.72 6.52 -8.13
CA ILE A 561 -13.09 5.99 -8.20
C ILE A 561 -13.12 4.59 -7.60
N VAL A 562 -12.17 3.74 -8.01
CA VAL A 562 -12.14 2.33 -7.66
C VAL A 562 -10.70 1.83 -7.60
N SER A 563 -10.38 1.04 -6.59
CA SER A 563 -9.08 0.38 -6.46
C SER A 563 -9.04 -0.94 -7.25
N ARG A 564 -7.83 -1.49 -7.38
CA ARG A 564 -7.61 -2.72 -8.17
C ARG A 564 -8.24 -3.98 -7.57
N ASP A 565 -8.48 -3.99 -6.27
CA ASP A 565 -9.21 -5.05 -5.58
C ASP A 565 -10.73 -4.85 -5.63
N GLY A 566 -11.21 -3.76 -6.27
CA GLY A 566 -12.64 -3.49 -6.49
C GLY A 566 -13.29 -2.66 -5.43
N TRP A 567 -12.53 -2.26 -4.42
CA TRP A 567 -13.02 -1.39 -3.38
C TRP A 567 -13.32 0.02 -3.92
N THR A 568 -14.42 0.59 -3.46
CA THR A 568 -14.78 1.98 -3.70
C THR A 568 -15.53 2.54 -2.49
N PRO A 569 -15.32 3.82 -2.12
CA PRO A 569 -16.12 4.47 -1.10
C PRO A 569 -17.61 4.38 -1.41
N ILE A 570 -18.45 4.27 -0.37
CA ILE A 570 -19.90 4.05 -0.56
C ILE A 570 -20.57 5.09 -1.47
N HIS A 571 -20.10 6.34 -1.43
CA HIS A 571 -20.63 7.45 -2.22
C HIS A 571 -20.16 7.48 -3.69
N LEU A 572 -19.16 6.66 -4.05
CA LEU A 572 -18.65 6.49 -5.41
C LEU A 572 -19.05 5.14 -6.03
N TYR A 573 -19.76 4.29 -5.28
CA TYR A 573 -20.12 2.95 -5.75
C TYR A 573 -20.91 2.97 -7.07
N ASP A 574 -21.95 3.80 -7.13
CA ASP A 574 -22.77 3.94 -8.35
C ASP A 574 -21.94 4.49 -9.53
N ASP A 575 -20.99 5.38 -9.26
CA ASP A 575 -20.08 5.92 -10.29
C ASP A 575 -19.13 4.84 -10.80
N ALA A 576 -18.65 3.96 -9.91
CA ALA A 576 -17.80 2.83 -10.26
C ALA A 576 -18.57 1.78 -11.06
N VAL A 577 -19.79 1.43 -10.65
CA VAL A 577 -20.69 0.54 -11.42
C VAL A 577 -20.97 1.12 -12.80
N ALA A 578 -21.28 2.42 -12.88
CA ALA A 578 -21.53 3.11 -14.15
C ALA A 578 -20.29 3.09 -15.08
N LEU A 579 -19.10 3.33 -14.53
CA LEU A 579 -17.84 3.24 -15.28
C LEU A 579 -17.65 1.86 -15.90
N PHE A 580 -17.79 0.79 -15.12
CA PHE A 580 -17.61 -0.58 -15.64
C PHE A 580 -18.76 -1.01 -16.57
N THR A 581 -19.98 -0.51 -16.35
CA THR A 581 -21.11 -0.70 -17.28
C THR A 581 -20.81 -0.10 -18.65
N GLU A 582 -20.31 1.14 -18.71
CA GLU A 582 -19.93 1.78 -19.98
C GLU A 582 -18.77 1.03 -20.66
N LEU A 583 -17.80 0.54 -19.89
CA LEU A 583 -16.72 -0.30 -20.41
C LEU A 583 -17.24 -1.62 -21.00
N ARG A 584 -18.18 -2.28 -20.32
CA ARG A 584 -18.85 -3.49 -20.82
C ARG A 584 -19.58 -3.20 -22.14
N GLU A 585 -20.38 -2.15 -22.21
CA GLU A 585 -21.11 -1.79 -23.43
C GLU A 585 -20.18 -1.47 -24.60
N ALA A 586 -19.12 -0.69 -24.36
CA ALA A 586 -18.13 -0.36 -25.38
C ALA A 586 -17.37 -1.60 -25.87
N GLY A 587 -16.98 -2.49 -24.94
CA GLY A 587 -16.37 -3.78 -25.25
C GLY A 587 -17.27 -4.65 -26.13
N LEU A 588 -18.52 -4.88 -25.71
CA LEU A 588 -19.49 -5.72 -26.42
C LEU A 588 -19.85 -5.21 -27.83
N LYS A 589 -19.76 -3.89 -28.07
CA LYS A 589 -19.97 -3.27 -29.40
C LYS A 589 -18.76 -3.42 -30.31
N SER A 590 -17.56 -3.57 -29.74
CA SER A 590 -16.29 -3.60 -30.50
C SER A 590 -15.75 -5.01 -30.77
N MET A 591 -16.24 -6.03 -30.05
CA MET A 591 -15.82 -7.43 -30.18
C MET A 591 -16.80 -8.25 -31.02
N LEU A 592 -16.31 -9.30 -31.68
CA LEU A 592 -17.11 -10.23 -32.49
C LEU A 592 -16.78 -11.70 -32.13
N GLY A 593 -17.68 -12.62 -32.46
CA GLY A 593 -17.43 -14.06 -32.33
C GLY A 593 -17.15 -14.55 -30.90
N LYS A 594 -16.24 -15.53 -30.76
CA LYS A 594 -15.89 -16.17 -29.48
C LYS A 594 -15.40 -15.15 -28.44
N GLU A 595 -14.60 -14.16 -28.86
CA GLU A 595 -14.09 -13.11 -27.97
C GLU A 595 -15.22 -12.29 -27.33
N ARG A 596 -16.27 -11.98 -28.11
CA ARG A 596 -17.45 -11.27 -27.58
C ARG A 596 -18.21 -12.10 -26.55
N GLU A 597 -18.40 -13.40 -26.81
CA GLU A 597 -19.11 -14.29 -25.89
C GLU A 597 -18.31 -14.56 -24.60
N ASP A 598 -16.99 -14.69 -24.73
CA ASP A 598 -16.08 -14.80 -23.57
C ASP A 598 -16.14 -13.53 -22.73
N PHE A 599 -15.96 -12.36 -23.34
CA PHE A 599 -16.06 -11.07 -22.68
C PHE A 599 -17.44 -10.86 -22.03
N LYS A 600 -18.52 -11.27 -22.69
CA LYS A 600 -19.89 -11.18 -22.15
C LYS A 600 -20.08 -12.02 -20.89
N ARG A 601 -19.63 -13.29 -20.89
CA ARG A 601 -19.70 -14.18 -19.71
C ARG A 601 -18.90 -13.60 -18.56
N GLN A 602 -17.70 -13.19 -18.89
CA GLN A 602 -16.77 -12.54 -17.99
C GLN A 602 -17.39 -11.31 -17.31
N THR A 603 -17.89 -10.35 -18.07
CA THR A 603 -18.46 -9.08 -17.56
C THR A 603 -19.87 -9.19 -16.97
N GLN A 604 -20.43 -10.39 -16.84
CA GLN A 604 -21.83 -10.58 -16.40
C GLN A 604 -22.09 -10.14 -14.96
N TRP A 605 -21.06 -10.12 -14.10
CA TRP A 605 -21.21 -9.66 -12.72
C TRP A 605 -21.76 -8.23 -12.62
N ILE A 606 -21.45 -7.36 -13.60
CA ILE A 606 -21.94 -5.97 -13.64
C ILE A 606 -23.47 -5.93 -13.71
N GLU A 607 -24.10 -6.91 -14.35
CA GLU A 607 -25.57 -6.99 -14.45
C GLU A 607 -26.23 -7.47 -13.15
N LYS A 608 -25.45 -8.07 -12.24
CA LYS A 608 -25.90 -8.54 -10.92
C LYS A 608 -25.67 -7.51 -9.81
N THR A 609 -24.98 -6.42 -10.14
CA THR A 609 -24.60 -5.34 -9.22
C THR A 609 -25.64 -4.23 -9.30
#